data_AF-A0A1A8IEI4-F1
#
_entry.id   AF-A0A1A8IEI4-F1
#
_cell.length_a   1.000
_cell.length_b   1.000
_cell.length_c   1.000
_cell.angle_alpha   90.00
_cell.angle_beta   90.00
_cell.angle_gamma   90.00
#
_symmetry.space_group_name_H-M   'P 1'
#
loop_
_entity.id
_entity.type
_entity.pdbx_description
1 polymer ?
#
loop_
_entity_poly.entity_id
_entity_poly.type
_entity_poly.pdbx_seq_one_letter_code
_entity_poly.pdbx_strand_id
1 'polypeptide(L)'
;PLYRPAVQRQPAATKTVTTWTRELEETLQGCFESTDWDVLCDSNQDNIDNLTGCVTDYINFCVDTVVPKKPYCAFPTISPGFPKT
;
A
#
# COMPACT_ATOMS: atom_id res chain seq x y z
N PRO A 1 -6.11 34.14 -37.77
CA PRO A 1 -5.15 33.35 -36.96
C PRO A 1 -5.80 32.06 -36.43
N LEU A 2 -5.33 30.90 -36.89
CA LEU A 2 -5.85 29.59 -36.53
C LEU A 2 -5.13 29.12 -35.25
N TYR A 3 -5.79 29.21 -34.10
CA TYR A 3 -5.26 28.72 -32.82
C TYR A 3 -5.22 27.19 -32.84
N ARG A 4 -4.01 26.60 -32.75
CA ARG A 4 -3.83 25.17 -32.51
C ARG A 4 -3.49 24.98 -31.02
N PRO A 5 -4.39 24.42 -30.20
CA PRO A 5 -4.05 24.11 -28.81
C PRO A 5 -2.99 23.02 -28.78
N ALA A 6 -1.79 23.36 -28.29
CA ALA A 6 -0.78 22.39 -27.92
C ALA A 6 -1.20 21.74 -26.60
N VAL A 7 -2.06 20.71 -26.67
CA VAL A 7 -2.42 19.92 -25.49
C VAL A 7 -1.20 19.08 -25.12
N GLN A 8 -0.42 19.58 -24.16
CA GLN A 8 0.67 18.83 -23.54
C GLN A 8 0.05 17.73 -22.67
N ARG A 9 -0.08 16.53 -23.24
CA ARG A 9 -0.50 15.33 -22.52
C ARG A 9 0.51 15.08 -21.40
N GLN A 10 0.12 15.32 -20.15
CA GLN A 10 0.91 14.87 -19.01
C GLN A 10 1.02 13.33 -19.11
N PRO A 11 2.22 12.75 -19.02
CA PRO A 11 2.37 11.31 -18.99
C PRO A 11 1.58 10.77 -17.79
N ALA A 12 0.86 9.66 -17.99
CA ALA A 12 0.10 9.01 -16.94
C ALA A 12 1.04 8.72 -15.75
N ALA A 13 0.86 9.46 -14.66
CA ALA A 13 1.62 9.22 -13.45
C ALA A 13 1.08 7.94 -12.81
N THR A 14 1.87 6.87 -12.84
CA THR A 14 1.57 5.62 -12.16
C THR A 14 1.60 5.88 -10.66
N LYS A 15 0.43 6.05 -10.04
CA LYS A 15 0.30 6.14 -8.59
C LYS A 15 -0.03 4.75 -8.05
N THR A 16 0.89 4.18 -7.28
CA THR A 16 0.66 2.95 -6.52
C THR A 16 -0.19 3.32 -5.31
N VAL A 17 -1.49 3.02 -5.35
CA VAL A 17 -2.37 3.19 -4.18
C VAL A 17 -2.66 1.79 -3.64
N THR A 18 -2.04 1.45 -2.52
CA THR A 18 -2.38 0.26 -1.73
C THR A 18 -3.67 0.55 -0.97
N THR A 19 -4.74 -0.20 -1.26
CA THR A 19 -6.02 -0.07 -0.56
C THR A 19 -6.13 -1.18 0.48
N TRP A 20 -6.39 -0.81 1.73
CA TRP A 20 -6.71 -1.75 2.80
C TRP A 20 -8.16 -2.23 2.60
N THR A 21 -8.33 -3.51 2.29
CA THR A 21 -9.65 -4.16 2.26
C THR A 21 -9.88 -4.90 3.57
N ARG A 22 -11.15 -5.16 3.92
CA ARG A 22 -11.49 -5.91 5.14
C ARG A 22 -10.82 -7.29 5.15
N GLU A 23 -10.75 -7.95 4.00
CA GLU A 23 -10.06 -9.25 3.85
C GLU A 23 -8.56 -9.16 4.18
N LEU A 24 -7.90 -8.06 3.80
CA LEU A 24 -6.51 -7.81 4.14
C LEU A 24 -6.35 -7.55 5.64
N GLU A 25 -7.25 -6.77 6.24
CA GLU A 25 -7.25 -6.51 7.68
C GLU A 25 -7.45 -7.80 8.49
N GLU A 26 -8.43 -8.63 8.12
CA GLU A 26 -8.70 -9.93 8.75
C GLU A 26 -7.51 -10.88 8.61
N THR A 27 -6.84 -10.89 7.45
CA THR A 27 -5.64 -11.70 7.23
C THR A 27 -4.46 -11.19 8.08
N LEU A 28 -4.26 -9.87 8.14
CA LEU A 28 -3.22 -9.25 8.97
C LEU A 28 -3.44 -9.55 10.44
N GLN A 29 -4.68 -9.44 10.91
CA GLN A 29 -5.05 -9.80 12.27
C GLN A 29 -4.75 -11.28 12.55
N GLY A 30 -5.14 -12.18 11.63
CA GLY A 30 -4.82 -13.61 11.74
C GLY A 30 -3.32 -13.90 11.81
N CYS A 31 -2.49 -13.14 11.08
CA CYS A 31 -1.03 -13.24 11.22
C CYS A 31 -0.58 -12.93 12.65
N PHE A 32 -1.06 -11.82 13.23
CA PHE A 32 -0.69 -11.43 14.60
C PHE A 32 -1.20 -12.40 15.67
N GLU A 33 -2.40 -12.97 15.50
CA GLU A 33 -2.95 -13.98 16.42
C GLU A 33 -2.21 -15.31 16.34
N SER A 34 -1.66 -15.66 15.17
CA SER A 34 -0.84 -16.85 14.99
C SER A 34 0.62 -16.67 15.44
N THR A 35 1.04 -15.43 15.72
CA THR A 35 2.42 -15.12 16.09
C THR A 35 2.66 -15.40 17.56
N ASP A 36 3.71 -16.16 17.85
CA ASP A 36 4.17 -16.36 19.23
C ASP A 36 5.01 -15.15 19.68
N TRP A 37 4.34 -14.20 20.34
CA TRP A 37 4.97 -12.97 20.84
C TRP A 37 5.94 -13.23 21.98
N ASP A 38 5.78 -14.33 22.71
CA ASP A 38 6.69 -14.71 23.80
C ASP A 38 8.06 -15.02 23.22
N VAL A 39 8.12 -15.88 22.20
CA VAL A 39 9.36 -16.20 21.48
C VAL A 39 9.98 -14.97 20.80
N LEU A 40 9.15 -14.11 20.20
CA LEU A 40 9.63 -12.91 19.53
C LEU A 40 10.22 -11.90 20.53
N CYS A 41 9.62 -11.79 21.72
CA CYS A 41 10.11 -10.90 22.78
C CYS A 41 11.28 -11.45 23.58
N ASP A 42 11.32 -12.77 23.83
CA ASP A 42 12.32 -13.44 24.66
C ASP A 42 13.74 -13.23 24.12
N SER A 43 13.89 -13.25 22.79
CA SER A 43 15.17 -13.03 22.11
C SER A 43 15.80 -11.64 22.34
N ASN A 44 15.01 -10.65 22.80
CA ASN A 44 15.44 -9.25 22.91
C ASN A 44 15.09 -8.61 24.26
N GLN A 45 14.87 -9.42 25.30
CA GLN A 45 14.41 -8.93 26.60
C GLN A 45 15.36 -7.89 27.23
N ASP A 46 16.65 -7.98 26.95
CA ASP A 46 17.67 -7.08 27.49
C ASP A 46 17.81 -5.75 26.70
N ASN A 47 17.22 -5.66 25.50
CA ASN A 47 17.37 -4.50 24.62
C ASN A 47 16.04 -4.11 23.96
N ILE A 48 15.35 -3.14 24.57
CA ILE A 48 14.07 -2.59 24.11
C ILE A 48 14.15 -2.01 22.70
N ASP A 49 15.28 -1.42 22.32
CA ASP A 49 15.47 -0.85 20.97
C ASP A 49 15.50 -1.98 19.92
N ASN A 50 16.23 -3.05 20.22
CA ASN A 50 16.30 -4.24 19.36
C ASN A 50 14.95 -4.97 19.30
N LEU A 51 14.24 -5.07 20.43
CA LEU A 51 12.87 -5.61 20.49
C LEU A 51 11.91 -4.82 19.60
N THR A 52 11.94 -3.49 19.72
CA THR A 52 11.07 -2.59 18.94
C THR A 52 11.39 -2.70 17.45
N GLY A 53 12.68 -2.77 17.10
CA GLY A 53 13.13 -3.03 15.73
C GLY A 53 12.57 -4.36 15.20
N CYS A 54 12.78 -5.45 15.94
CA CYS A 54 12.31 -6.79 15.56
C CYS A 54 10.79 -6.85 15.37
N VAL A 55 10.01 -6.30 16.30
CA VAL A 55 8.54 -6.23 16.20
C VAL A 55 8.12 -5.39 15.00
N THR A 56 8.79 -4.26 14.75
CA THR A 56 8.50 -3.39 13.62
C THR A 56 8.80 -4.07 12.29
N ASP A 57 9.93 -4.76 12.18
CA ASP A 57 10.30 -5.53 11.00
C ASP A 57 9.30 -6.65 10.72
N TYR A 58 8.84 -7.36 11.77
CA TYR A 58 7.82 -8.38 11.65
C TYR A 58 6.48 -7.81 11.16
N ILE A 59 6.02 -6.71 11.74
CA ILE A 59 4.79 -6.04 11.30
C ILE A 59 4.88 -5.63 9.82
N ASN A 60 6.00 -5.04 9.41
CA ASN A 60 6.23 -4.66 8.01
C ASN A 60 6.23 -5.88 7.09
N PHE A 61 6.81 -7.01 7.52
CA PHE A 61 6.76 -8.27 6.78
C PHE A 61 5.34 -8.79 6.62
N CYS A 62 4.52 -8.76 7.69
CA CYS A 62 3.12 -9.14 7.62
C CYS A 62 2.35 -8.23 6.66
N VAL A 63 2.57 -6.92 6.71
CA VAL A 63 1.93 -5.97 5.78
C VAL A 63 2.34 -6.23 4.33
N ASP A 64 3.62 -6.51 4.07
CA ASP A 64 4.11 -6.82 2.71
C ASP A 64 3.56 -8.14 2.17
N THR A 65 3.39 -9.13 3.04
CA THR A 65 2.85 -10.45 2.70
C THR A 65 1.35 -10.39 2.46
N VAL A 66 0.64 -9.61 3.29
CA VAL A 66 -0.82 -9.48 3.23
C VAL A 66 -1.23 -8.61 2.05
N VAL A 67 -0.60 -7.45 1.86
CA VAL A 67 -0.96 -6.53 0.77
C VAL A 67 -0.30 -7.00 -0.53
N PRO A 68 -1.03 -7.65 -1.46
CA PRO A 68 -0.45 -7.94 -2.76
C PRO A 68 -0.11 -6.60 -3.42
N LYS A 69 1.17 -6.39 -3.74
CA LYS A 69 1.61 -5.31 -4.63
C LYS A 69 1.12 -5.59 -6.05
N LYS A 70 -0.19 -5.55 -6.28
CA LYS A 70 -0.79 -5.69 -7.59
C LYS A 70 -0.76 -4.31 -8.25
N PRO A 71 0.04 -4.08 -9.30
CA PRO A 71 -0.04 -2.84 -10.04
C PRO A 71 -1.41 -2.79 -10.74
N TYR A 72 -2.36 -2.05 -10.18
CA TYR A 72 -3.61 -1.77 -10.85
C TYR A 72 -3.38 -0.63 -11.85
N CYS A 73 -3.41 -0.94 -13.14
CA CYS A 73 -3.49 0.08 -14.18
C CYS A 73 -4.83 0.81 -14.04
N ALA A 74 -4.80 2.00 -13.44
CA ALA A 74 -5.92 2.93 -13.55
C ALA A 74 -6.00 3.39 -15.01
N PHE A 75 -6.85 2.73 -15.80
CA PHE A 75 -7.24 3.25 -17.10
C PHE A 75 -7.85 4.64 -16.90
N PRO A 76 -7.41 5.67 -17.65
CA PRO A 76 -7.97 7.00 -17.49
C PRO A 76 -9.45 6.95 -17.83
N THR A 77 -10.31 7.18 -16.84
CA THR A 77 -11.72 7.50 -17.07
C THR A 77 -11.73 8.78 -17.90
N ILE A 78 -12.00 8.67 -19.20
CA ILE A 78 -12.24 9.82 -20.04
C ILE A 78 -13.52 10.43 -19.46
N SER A 79 -13.41 11.57 -18.78
CA SER A 79 -14.59 12.34 -18.40
C SER A 79 -15.34 12.67 -19.69
N PRO A 80 -16.62 12.27 -19.85
CA PRO A 80 -17.36 12.61 -21.05
C PRO A 80 -17.45 14.13 -21.07
N GLY A 81 -16.83 14.73 -22.08
CA GLY A 81 -16.71 16.17 -22.21
C GLY A 81 -18.08 16.81 -22.12
N PHE A 82 -18.27 17.70 -21.15
CA PHE A 82 -19.40 18.62 -21.15
C PHE A 82 -19.32 19.47 -22.42
N PRO A 83 -20.34 19.47 -23.31
CA PRO A 83 -20.41 20.44 -24.38
C PRO A 83 -20.70 21.81 -23.76
N LYS A 84 -19.73 22.73 -23.84
CA LYS A 84 -19.96 24.14 -23.57
C LYS A 84 -20.72 24.71 -24.77
N THR A 85 -21.99 25.05 -24.57
CA THR A 85 -22.81 25.90 -25.44
C THR A 85 -22.18 27.27 -25.66
#